data_AF-A0A3M1QI76-F1
#
_entry.id   AF-A0A3M1QI76-F1
#
_cell.length_a   1.000
_cell.length_b   1.000
_cell.length_c   1.000
_cell.angle_alpha   90.00
_cell.angle_beta   90.00
_cell.angle_gamma   90.00
#
_symmetry.space_group_name_H-M   'P 1'
#
loop_
_entity.id
_entity.type
_entity.pdbx_description
1 polymer ?
#
loop_
_entity_poly.entity_id
_entity_poly.type
_entity_poly.pdbx_seq_one_letter_code
_entity_poly.pdbx_strand_id
1 'polypeptide(L)'
;MMGEGIGAIAWVAVALAIGFVGFFVMILTFVVRGVTAIFRGLLGDDDDEVGGWTVCDVGGRIVCPHPRCGHRNRRSALFCARCGRPLRQSRTLDAYG
;
A
#
# COMPACT_ATOMS: atom_id res chain seq x y z
N MET A 1 -17.41 -54.46 -15.96
CA MET A 1 -16.89 -53.21 -16.57
C MET A 1 -17.74 -52.04 -16.06
N MET A 2 -17.56 -51.62 -14.81
CA MET A 2 -18.33 -50.52 -14.18
C MET A 2 -17.42 -49.61 -13.32
N GLY A 3 -16.10 -49.72 -13.44
CA GLY A 3 -15.12 -48.99 -12.62
C GLY A 3 -14.52 -47.75 -13.28
N GLU A 4 -14.53 -47.65 -14.61
CA GLU A 4 -13.86 -46.56 -15.34
C GLU A 4 -14.70 -45.28 -15.43
N GLY A 5 -16.04 -45.38 -15.36
CA GLY A 5 -16.94 -44.22 -15.44
C GLY A 5 -16.96 -43.34 -14.19
N ILE A 6 -16.71 -43.91 -13.01
CA ILE A 6 -16.80 -43.18 -11.72
C ILE A 6 -15.65 -42.17 -11.60
N GLY A 7 -14.45 -42.54 -12.08
CA GLY A 7 -13.30 -41.63 -12.08
C GLY A 7 -13.52 -40.41 -12.99
N ALA A 8 -14.10 -40.61 -14.17
CA ALA A 8 -14.38 -39.52 -15.10
C ALA A 8 -15.38 -38.52 -14.53
N ILE A 9 -16.48 -39.00 -13.92
CA ILE A 9 -17.49 -38.14 -13.32
C ILE A 9 -16.91 -37.35 -12.13
N ALA A 10 -16.08 -37.98 -11.30
CA ALA A 10 -15.43 -37.31 -10.18
C ALA A 10 -14.52 -36.17 -10.63
N TRP A 11 -13.69 -36.38 -11.66
CA TRP A 11 -12.82 -35.34 -12.20
C TRP A 11 -13.59 -34.18 -12.85
N VAL A 12 -14.68 -34.49 -13.56
CA VAL A 12 -15.55 -33.46 -14.14
C VAL A 12 -16.20 -32.62 -13.03
N ALA A 13 -16.69 -33.26 -11.97
CA ALA A 13 -17.27 -32.56 -10.83
C ALA A 13 -16.25 -31.64 -10.14
N VAL A 14 -15.02 -32.10 -9.95
CA VAL A 14 -13.93 -31.28 -9.38
C VAL A 14 -13.60 -30.10 -10.29
N ALA A 15 -13.48 -30.31 -11.59
CA ALA A 15 -13.20 -29.24 -12.55
C ALA A 15 -14.30 -28.17 -12.56
N LEU A 16 -15.57 -28.58 -12.52
CA LEU A 16 -16.71 -27.67 -12.42
C LEU A 16 -16.72 -26.90 -11.10
N ALA A 17 -16.41 -27.57 -9.98
CA ALA A 17 -16.34 -26.92 -8.68
C ALA A 17 -15.24 -25.86 -8.64
N ILE A 18 -14.05 -26.15 -9.17
CA ILE A 18 -12.95 -25.18 -9.26
C ILE A 18 -13.36 -23.99 -10.13
N GLY A 19 -13.97 -24.25 -11.28
CA GLY A 19 -14.48 -23.21 -12.17
C GLY A 19 -15.51 -22.31 -11.48
N PHE A 20 -16.45 -22.90 -10.74
CA PHE A 20 -17.48 -22.17 -10.02
C PHE A 20 -16.90 -21.31 -8.88
N VAL A 21 -15.98 -21.87 -8.10
CA VAL A 21 -15.30 -21.12 -7.03
C VAL A 21 -14.49 -19.95 -7.62
N GLY A 22 -13.74 -20.20 -8.70
CA GLY A 22 -12.99 -19.15 -9.39
C GLY A 22 -13.88 -18.04 -9.94
N PHE A 23 -14.99 -18.40 -10.59
CA PHE A 23 -15.98 -17.45 -11.10
C PHE A 23 -16.58 -16.61 -9.98
N PHE A 24 -16.94 -17.23 -8.85
CA PHE A 24 -17.49 -16.54 -7.70
C PHE A 24 -16.49 -15.56 -7.08
N VAL A 25 -15.22 -15.97 -6.92
CA VAL A 25 -14.15 -15.08 -6.44
C VAL A 25 -13.92 -13.90 -7.39
N MET A 26 -13.93 -14.14 -8.70
CA MET A 26 -13.81 -13.06 -9.69
C MET A 26 -14.95 -12.05 -9.58
N ILE A 27 -16.20 -12.53 -9.45
CA ILE A 27 -17.36 -11.65 -9.24
C ILE A 27 -17.24 -10.89 -7.93
N LEU A 28 -16.93 -11.58 -6.82
CA LEU A 28 -16.80 -10.93 -5.51
C LEU A 28 -15.73 -9.84 -5.55
N THR A 29 -14.57 -10.10 -6.14
CA THR A 29 -13.50 -9.10 -6.25
C THR A 29 -13.90 -7.94 -7.17
N PHE A 30 -14.66 -8.20 -8.24
CA PHE A 30 -15.18 -7.15 -9.11
C PHE A 30 -16.21 -6.27 -8.38
N VAL A 31 -17.13 -6.88 -7.64
CA VAL A 31 -18.13 -6.18 -6.81
C VAL A 31 -17.44 -5.35 -5.74
N VAL A 32 -16.53 -5.94 -4.96
CA VAL A 32 -15.77 -5.22 -3.93
C VAL A 32 -15.01 -4.05 -4.54
N ARG A 33 -14.27 -4.27 -5.64
CA ARG A 33 -13.52 -3.18 -6.31
C ARG A 33 -14.43 -2.10 -6.87
N GLY A 34 -15.53 -2.47 -7.51
CA GLY A 34 -16.51 -1.52 -8.06
C GLY A 34 -17.18 -0.70 -6.97
N VAL A 35 -17.60 -1.36 -5.89
CA VAL A 35 -18.19 -0.74 -4.71
C VAL A 35 -17.18 0.19 -4.03
N THR A 36 -15.94 -0.25 -3.79
CA THR A 36 -14.86 0.61 -3.25
C THR A 36 -14.56 1.79 -4.17
N ALA A 37 -14.56 1.63 -5.50
CA ALA A 37 -14.34 2.74 -6.43
C ALA A 37 -15.48 3.77 -6.39
N ILE A 38 -16.72 3.30 -6.29
CA ILE A 38 -17.90 4.18 -6.15
C ILE A 38 -17.86 4.89 -4.79
N PHE A 39 -17.58 4.17 -3.70
CA PHE A 39 -17.48 4.76 -2.37
C PHE A 39 -16.36 5.78 -2.28
N ARG A 40 -15.16 5.49 -2.81
CA ARG A 40 -14.06 6.46 -2.91
C ARG A 40 -14.45 7.71 -3.71
N GLY A 41 -15.17 7.52 -4.82
CA GLY A 41 -15.63 8.63 -5.66
C GLY A 41 -16.75 9.48 -5.03
N LEU A 42 -17.60 8.88 -4.18
CA LEU A 42 -18.77 9.55 -3.60
C LEU A 42 -18.55 10.08 -2.18
N LEU A 43 -17.84 9.34 -1.33
CA LEU A 43 -17.57 9.75 0.05
C LEU A 43 -16.27 10.55 0.19
N GLY A 44 -15.42 10.59 -0.84
CA GLY A 44 -14.12 11.23 -0.74
C GLY A 44 -13.33 10.59 0.41
N ASP A 45 -12.75 9.42 0.15
CA ASP A 45 -11.73 8.93 1.06
C ASP A 45 -10.56 9.93 0.97
N ASP A 46 -10.38 10.73 2.03
CA ASP A 46 -9.06 11.16 2.48
C ASP A 46 -8.28 9.91 2.91
N ASP A 47 -8.09 8.97 1.97
CA ASP A 47 -7.04 7.97 2.03
C ASP A 47 -5.76 8.80 1.89
N ASP A 48 -5.28 9.37 3.00
CA ASP A 48 -3.88 9.72 3.17
C ASP A 48 -3.11 8.42 2.87
N GLU A 49 -2.81 8.21 1.59
CA GLU A 49 -1.70 7.41 1.16
C GLU A 49 -0.55 7.84 2.07
N VAL A 50 -0.15 6.94 2.95
CA VAL A 50 1.13 7.04 3.63
C VAL A 50 2.20 6.75 2.58
N GLY A 51 2.25 7.63 1.58
CA GLY A 51 3.39 7.85 0.71
C GLY A 51 4.53 8.17 1.65
N GLY A 52 5.42 7.20 1.78
CA GLY A 52 6.56 7.29 2.65
C GLY A 52 7.45 8.46 2.24
N TRP A 53 7.23 9.63 2.81
CA TRP A 53 8.23 10.66 3.01
C TRP A 53 7.95 11.39 4.33
N THR A 54 8.87 11.15 5.28
CA THR A 54 9.11 12.01 6.44
C THR A 54 7.95 12.18 7.42
N VAL A 55 7.76 11.15 8.25
CA VAL A 55 7.09 11.34 9.55
C VAL A 55 7.88 12.39 10.33
N CYS A 56 7.39 13.62 10.32
CA CYS A 56 7.72 14.57 11.36
C CYS A 56 6.95 14.10 12.58
N ASP A 57 7.58 13.24 13.39
CA ASP A 57 7.07 12.72 14.65
C ASP A 57 6.28 13.82 15.38
N VAL A 58 5.09 13.46 15.90
CA VAL A 58 4.13 14.35 16.58
C VAL A 58 4.76 15.05 17.81
N GLY A 59 6.01 14.71 18.17
CA GLY A 59 6.82 15.33 19.22
C GLY A 59 7.85 16.38 18.77
N GLY A 60 7.73 16.99 17.58
CA GLY A 60 8.58 18.12 17.20
C GLY A 60 10.04 17.77 16.90
N ARG A 61 10.30 16.52 16.47
CA ARG A 61 11.66 16.03 16.13
C ARG A 61 11.74 15.64 14.66
N ILE A 62 12.91 15.88 14.05
CA ILE A 62 13.23 15.50 12.66
C ILE A 62 14.33 14.43 12.67
N VAL A 63 14.12 13.35 11.92
CA VAL A 63 15.12 12.29 11.76
C VAL A 63 16.10 12.70 10.66
N CYS A 64 17.40 12.51 10.90
CA CYS A 64 18.41 12.78 9.88
C CYS A 64 18.16 11.91 8.63
N PRO A 65 18.05 12.51 7.42
CA PRO A 65 17.76 11.77 6.19
C PRO A 65 18.95 10.94 5.71
N HIS A 66 20.12 11.09 6.33
CA HIS A 66 21.30 10.30 5.96
C HIS A 66 21.12 8.85 6.43
N PRO A 67 21.15 7.86 5.51
CA PRO A 67 20.77 6.47 5.81
C PRO A 67 21.67 5.80 6.85
N ARG A 68 22.94 6.24 6.97
CA ARG A 68 23.88 5.72 7.98
C ARG A 68 23.79 6.42 9.33
N CYS A 69 22.98 7.48 9.47
CA CYS A 69 22.90 8.27 10.70
C CYS A 69 21.61 8.04 11.48
N GLY A 70 20.44 8.32 10.87
CA GLY A 70 19.13 8.14 11.49
C GLY A 70 18.91 8.87 12.83
N HIS A 71 19.73 9.84 13.19
CA HIS A 71 19.64 10.51 14.49
C HIS A 71 18.42 11.43 14.57
N ARG A 72 17.74 11.45 15.72
CA ARG A 72 16.59 12.33 15.99
C ARG A 72 17.10 13.69 16.48
N ASN A 73 16.79 14.74 15.73
CA ASN A 73 17.14 16.13 16.02
C ASN A 73 15.89 16.93 16.39
N ARG A 74 16.07 18.11 16.99
CA ARG A 74 14.97 19.08 17.19
C ARG A 74 14.49 19.58 15.82
N ARG A 75 13.19 19.87 15.64
CA ARG A 75 12.65 20.42 14.37
C ARG A 75 13.32 21.71 13.90
N SER A 76 13.86 22.51 14.82
CA SER A 76 14.59 23.74 14.54
C SER A 76 16.07 23.52 14.19
N ALA A 77 16.58 22.28 14.25
CA ALA A 77 17.96 22.01 13.92
C ALA A 77 18.19 22.12 12.40
N LEU A 78 19.17 22.93 12.00
CA LEU A 78 19.60 23.04 10.61
C LEU A 78 20.53 21.90 10.19
N PHE A 79 21.31 21.38 11.15
CA PHE A 79 22.29 20.32 10.97
C PHE A 79 22.06 19.19 11.97
N CYS A 80 22.45 17.98 11.58
CA CYS A 80 22.35 16.81 12.44
C CYS A 80 23.41 16.86 13.54
N ALA A 81 22.99 16.77 14.81
CA ALA A 81 23.88 16.78 15.97
C ALA A 81 24.86 15.58 16.01
N ARG A 82 24.56 14.50 15.28
CA ARG A 82 25.43 13.31 15.23
C ARG A 82 26.41 13.32 14.07
N CYS A 83 25.96 13.65 12.85
CA CYS A 83 26.78 13.51 11.64
C CYS A 83 27.11 14.84 10.94
N GLY A 84 26.63 15.98 11.46
CA GLY A 84 26.89 17.32 10.92
C GLY A 84 26.22 17.64 9.59
N ARG A 85 25.54 16.69 8.93
CA ARG A 85 24.87 16.93 7.64
C ARG A 85 23.63 17.82 7.79
N PRO A 86 23.30 18.66 6.80
CA PRO A 86 22.09 19.48 6.83
C PRO A 86 20.82 18.62 6.87
N LEU A 87 19.83 19.04 7.65
CA LEU A 87 18.56 18.33 7.85
C LEU A 87 17.46 18.78 6.88
N ARG A 88 17.50 20.04 6.43
CA ARG A 88 16.61 20.57 5.39
C ARG A 88 17.37 20.67 4.08
N GLN A 89 16.99 19.86 3.09
CA GLN A 89 17.16 20.28 1.70
C GLN A 89 16.04 21.28 1.43
N SER A 90 16.38 22.56 1.33
CA SER A 90 15.43 23.54 0.79
C SER A 90 15.04 23.09 -0.61
N ARG A 91 13.80 22.63 -0.79
CA ARG A 91 13.15 22.71 -2.10
C ARG A 91 12.95 24.18 -2.42
N THR A 92 13.99 24.81 -2.94
CA THR A 92 13.90 26.04 -3.73
C THR A 92 13.52 25.68 -5.17
N LEU A 93 12.52 24.82 -5.35
CA LEU A 93 12.02 24.38 -6.66
C LEU A 93 10.49 24.48 -6.83
N ASP A 94 9.77 24.95 -5.80
CA ASP A 94 8.31 25.15 -5.89
C ASP A 94 7.94 26.66 -6.02
N ALA A 95 8.92 27.54 -6.30
CA ALA A 95 8.71 28.98 -6.48
C ALA A 95 8.81 29.44 -7.95
N TYR A 96 9.17 28.56 -8.89
CA TYR A 96 9.25 28.86 -10.33
C TYR A 96 8.98 27.59 -11.18
N GLY A 97 7.70 27.23 -11.33
CA GLY A 97 7.24 26.16 -12.21
C GLY A 97 5.74 26.11 -12.30
#